data_AF-A0A7W8NKU1-F1
#
_entry.id   AF-A0A7W8NKU1-F1
#
_cell.length_a   1.000
_cell.length_b   1.000
_cell.length_c   1.000
_cell.angle_alpha   90.00
_cell.angle_beta   90.00
_cell.angle_gamma   90.00
#
_symmetry.space_group_name_H-M   'P 1'
#
loop_
_entity.id
_entity.type
_entity.pdbx_description
1 polymer ?
#
loop_
_entity_poly.entity_id
_entity_poly.type
_entity_poly.pdbx_seq_one_letter_code
_entity_poly.pdbx_strand_id
1 'polypeptide(L)'
;MKIIHKPLVWVGATKKELMALPLEIRAFFGHALDLAQRGDKHDSAKVLHGFGCAGVLEIVEDDAGGTYRAVYTVKFEEAVFVLHCF
;
A
#
# COMPACT_ATOMS: atom_id res chain seq x y z
N MET A 1 14.87 -11.37 -18.05
CA MET A 1 14.23 -10.13 -17.61
C MET A 1 14.50 -9.99 -16.11
N LYS A 2 15.17 -8.94 -15.65
CA LYS A 2 15.41 -8.75 -14.21
C LYS A 2 14.07 -8.32 -13.62
N ILE A 3 13.46 -9.14 -12.76
CA ILE A 3 12.28 -8.70 -11.99
C ILE A 3 12.81 -7.63 -11.03
N ILE A 4 12.57 -6.36 -11.34
CA ILE A 4 12.97 -5.24 -10.49
C ILE A 4 11.91 -5.16 -9.39
N HIS A 5 12.24 -5.64 -8.20
CA HIS A 5 11.43 -5.44 -7.00
C HIS A 5 11.67 -4.00 -6.53
N LYS A 6 10.68 -3.12 -6.75
CA LYS A 6 10.77 -1.74 -6.31
C LYS A 6 10.80 -1.70 -4.77
N PRO A 7 11.72 -1.00 -4.11
CA PRO A 7 11.70 -0.85 -2.66
C PRO A 7 10.43 -0.12 -2.19
N LEU A 8 9.98 -0.42 -0.96
CA LEU A 8 8.99 0.40 -0.27
C LEU A 8 9.68 1.59 0.40
N VAL A 9 9.21 2.79 0.08
CA VAL A 9 9.57 4.01 0.80
C VAL A 9 8.40 4.40 1.69
N TRP A 10 8.65 4.41 3.00
CA TRP A 10 7.65 4.75 4.00
C TRP A 10 7.72 6.25 4.29
N VAL A 11 6.63 6.97 4.04
CA VAL A 11 6.58 8.41 4.31
C VAL A 11 6.24 8.64 5.79
N GLY A 12 6.99 9.52 6.45
CA GLY A 12 6.73 9.89 7.85
C GLY A 12 6.66 8.69 8.80
N ALA A 13 5.59 8.61 9.59
CA ALA A 13 5.37 7.57 10.60
C ALA A 13 4.67 6.32 10.05
N THR A 14 4.37 6.24 8.75
CA THR A 14 3.47 5.23 8.18
C THR A 14 3.88 3.79 8.43
N LYS A 15 5.19 3.50 8.47
CA LYS A 15 5.66 2.15 8.84
C LYS A 15 5.26 1.79 10.28
N LYS A 16 5.39 2.75 11.21
CA LYS A 16 5.01 2.56 12.61
C LYS A 16 3.49 2.39 12.73
N GLU A 17 2.72 3.16 11.98
CA GLU A 17 1.26 3.05 11.93
C GLU A 17 0.82 1.67 11.44
N LEU A 18 1.37 1.18 10.33
CA LEU A 18 1.14 -0.19 9.85
C LEU A 18 1.45 -1.22 10.93
N MET A 19 2.60 -1.10 11.60
CA MET A 19 3.02 -2.07 12.61
C MET A 19 2.13 -2.09 13.86
N ALA A 20 1.34 -1.04 14.09
CA ALA A 20 0.36 -0.96 15.17
C ALA A 20 -0.99 -1.60 14.81
N LEU A 21 -1.24 -1.93 13.54
CA LEU A 21 -2.47 -2.59 13.10
C LEU A 21 -2.52 -4.07 13.54
N PRO A 22 -3.71 -4.68 13.57
CA PRO A 22 -3.87 -6.12 13.82
C PRO A 22 -3.01 -6.96 12.87
N LEU A 23 -2.60 -8.14 13.34
CA LEU A 23 -1.67 -9.01 12.60
C LEU A 23 -2.20 -9.40 11.21
N GLU A 24 -3.48 -9.75 11.11
CA GLU A 24 -4.11 -10.14 9.85
C GLU A 24 -4.16 -8.98 8.86
N ILE A 25 -4.51 -7.77 9.32
CA ILE A 25 -4.51 -6.54 8.51
C ILE A 25 -3.09 -6.23 8.00
N ARG A 26 -2.07 -6.38 8.86
CA ARG A 26 -0.66 -6.22 8.48
C ARG A 26 -0.23 -7.21 7.41
N ALA A 27 -0.62 -8.48 7.54
CA ALA A 27 -0.30 -9.52 6.58
C ALA A 27 -0.96 -9.22 5.23
N PHE A 28 -2.23 -8.81 5.24
CA PHE A 28 -2.98 -8.44 4.04
C PHE A 28 -2.35 -7.25 3.31
N PHE A 29 -2.11 -6.14 4.01
CA PHE A 29 -1.45 -4.97 3.42
C PHE A 29 -0.02 -5.29 2.95
N GLY A 30 0.72 -6.11 3.70
CA GLY A 30 2.04 -6.57 3.30
C GLY A 30 2.03 -7.34 1.98
N HIS A 31 1.07 -8.25 1.79
CA HIS A 31 0.92 -9.00 0.55
C HIS A 31 0.57 -8.08 -0.64
N ALA A 32 -0.37 -7.16 -0.43
CA ALA A 32 -0.77 -6.22 -1.47
C ALA A 32 0.36 -5.26 -1.87
N LEU A 33 1.15 -4.78 -0.90
CA LEU A 33 2.32 -3.96 -1.17
C LEU A 33 3.42 -4.75 -1.90
N ASP A 34 3.66 -6.02 -1.55
CA ASP A 34 4.62 -6.88 -2.25
C ASP A 34 4.24 -7.11 -3.72
N LEU A 35 2.95 -7.24 -4.04
CA LEU A 35 2.47 -7.22 -5.44
C LEU A 35 2.80 -5.88 -6.12
N ALA A 36 2.51 -4.75 -5.46
CA ALA A 36 2.85 -3.43 -6.01
C ALA A 36 4.35 -3.25 -6.27
N GLN A 37 5.22 -3.79 -5.41
CA GLN A 37 6.68 -3.76 -5.62
C GLN A 37 7.12 -4.52 -6.88
N ARG A 38 6.35 -5.53 -7.31
CA ARG A 38 6.59 -6.30 -8.54
C ARG A 38 5.96 -5.69 -9.78
N GLY A 39 5.23 -4.57 -9.64
CA GLY A 39 4.44 -3.96 -10.71
C GLY A 39 3.07 -4.59 -10.90
N ASP A 40 2.68 -5.54 -10.06
CA ASP A 40 1.34 -6.12 -10.03
C ASP A 40 0.40 -5.28 -9.15
N LYS A 41 -0.89 -5.60 -9.20
CA LYS A 41 -1.90 -4.92 -8.40
C LYS A 41 -2.76 -5.97 -7.69
N HIS A 42 -2.85 -5.85 -6.36
CA HIS A 42 -3.78 -6.66 -5.57
C HIS A 42 -5.23 -6.37 -5.98
N ASP A 43 -6.12 -7.37 -5.93
CA ASP A 43 -7.51 -7.23 -6.36
C ASP A 43 -8.27 -6.16 -5.55
N SER A 44 -8.01 -6.07 -4.25
CA SER A 44 -8.57 -5.04 -3.37
C SER A 44 -7.96 -3.65 -3.53
N ALA A 45 -6.92 -3.48 -4.35
CA ALA A 45 -6.31 -2.18 -4.60
C ALA A 45 -7.09 -1.39 -5.68
N LYS A 46 -7.56 -0.20 -5.29
CA LYS A 46 -8.33 0.70 -6.15
C LYS A 46 -7.70 2.09 -6.21
N VAL A 47 -7.95 2.79 -7.31
CA VAL A 47 -7.50 4.18 -7.46
C VAL A 47 -8.24 5.04 -6.44
N LEU A 48 -7.48 5.79 -5.65
CA LEU A 48 -8.04 6.74 -4.70
C LEU A 48 -8.58 7.95 -5.47
N HIS A 49 -9.88 8.15 -5.42
CA HIS A 49 -10.55 9.23 -6.15
C HIS A 49 -10.18 10.60 -5.55
N GLY A 50 -10.19 11.64 -6.39
CA GLY A 50 -9.84 13.00 -5.98
C GLY A 50 -8.35 13.35 -6.09
N PHE A 51 -7.48 12.36 -6.32
CA PHE A 51 -6.03 12.57 -6.50
C PHE A 51 -5.57 12.61 -7.98
N GLY A 52 -6.52 12.60 -8.93
CA GLY A 52 -6.25 12.82 -10.37
C GLY A 52 -5.13 11.94 -10.94
N CYS A 53 -4.20 12.56 -11.67
CA CYS A 53 -3.06 11.90 -12.33
C CYS A 53 -1.90 11.55 -11.36
N ALA A 54 -2.10 11.61 -10.04
CA ALA A 54 -1.05 11.29 -9.09
C ALA A 54 -0.81 9.78 -8.94
N GLY A 55 -1.68 8.93 -9.50
CA GLY A 55 -1.50 7.47 -9.44
C GLY A 55 -1.47 6.96 -8.00
N VAL A 56 -2.37 7.48 -7.17
CA VAL A 56 -2.53 7.09 -5.76
C VAL A 56 -3.56 5.97 -5.70
N LEU A 57 -3.20 4.91 -5.00
CA LEU A 57 -4.03 3.74 -4.77
C LEU A 57 -4.29 3.60 -3.28
N GLU A 58 -5.42 2.99 -2.95
CA GLU A 58 -5.74 2.51 -1.62
C GLU A 58 -6.04 1.01 -1.66
N ILE A 59 -5.63 0.32 -0.60
CA ILE A 59 -6.11 -1.02 -0.23
C ILE A 59 -6.99 -0.83 1.00
N VAL A 60 -8.18 -1.42 0.98
CA VAL A 60 -9.14 -1.38 2.09
C VAL A 60 -9.37 -2.80 2.57
N GLU A 61 -9.36 -3.01 3.89
CA GLU A 61 -9.69 -4.28 4.52
C GLU A 61 -10.50 -4.03 5.79
N ASP A 62 -11.47 -4.91 6.06
CA ASP A 62 -12.37 -4.81 7.20
C ASP A 62 -12.17 -6.01 8.14
N ASP A 63 -12.19 -5.79 9.45
CA ASP A 63 -12.33 -6.87 10.44
C ASP A 63 -13.33 -6.50 11.53
N ALA A 64 -13.41 -7.32 12.59
CA ALA A 64 -14.33 -7.06 13.71
C ALA A 64 -14.03 -5.76 14.49
N GLY A 65 -12.82 -5.21 14.37
CA GLY A 65 -12.34 -3.99 14.99
C GLY A 65 -12.53 -2.73 14.13
N GLY A 66 -12.80 -2.85 12.82
CA GLY A 66 -13.16 -1.72 11.96
C GLY A 66 -12.66 -1.84 10.52
N THR A 67 -12.59 -0.68 9.86
CA THR A 67 -12.10 -0.54 8.48
C THR A 67 -10.72 0.08 8.47
N TYR A 68 -9.79 -0.60 7.82
CA TYR A 68 -8.39 -0.19 7.70
C TYR A 68 -8.07 0.20 6.26
N ARG A 69 -7.10 1.10 6.09
CA ARG A 69 -6.60 1.49 4.77
C ARG A 69 -5.09 1.60 4.74
N ALA A 70 -4.51 1.16 3.62
CA ALA A 70 -3.15 1.53 3.23
C ALA A 70 -3.20 2.34 1.94
N VAL A 71 -2.62 3.53 1.95
CA VAL A 71 -2.55 4.44 0.79
C VAL A 71 -1.13 4.47 0.27
N TYR A 72 -0.95 4.28 -1.03
CA TYR A 72 0.37 4.23 -1.66
C TYR A 72 0.34 4.78 -3.09
N THR A 73 1.51 5.09 -3.65
CA THR A 73 1.64 5.45 -5.07
C THR A 73 2.75 4.67 -5.75
N VAL A 74 2.50 4.33 -7.01
CA VAL A 74 3.43 3.63 -7.92
C VAL A 74 3.91 4.54 -9.06
N LYS A 75 3.61 5.85 -8.97
CA LYS A 75 3.91 6.84 -10.02
C LYS A 75 5.40 6.95 -10.36
N PHE A 76 6.26 6.65 -9.39
CA PHE A 76 7.70 6.73 -9.52
C PHE A 76 8.28 5.36 -9.90
N GLU A 77 9.23 5.35 -10.83
CA GLU A 77 9.84 4.11 -11.30
C GLU A 77 10.75 3.48 -10.24
N GLU A 78 11.30 4.29 -9.35
CA GLU A 78 12.36 3.90 -8.42
C GLU A 78 11.84 3.18 -7.19
N ALA A 79 10.59 3.42 -6.78
CA ALA A 79 10.02 2.90 -5.53
C ALA A 79 8.50 2.90 -5.51
N VAL A 80 7.93 2.14 -4.58
CA VAL A 80 6.53 2.27 -4.15
C VAL A 80 6.51 3.10 -2.88
N PHE A 81 5.82 4.23 -2.90
CA PHE A 81 5.75 5.13 -1.75
C PHE A 81 4.48 4.83 -0.95
N VAL A 82 4.63 4.42 0.31
CA VAL A 82 3.50 4.21 1.23
C VAL A 82 3.27 5.51 1.99
N LEU A 83 2.10 6.09 1.76
CA LEU A 83 1.75 7.46 2.16
C LEU A 83 1.03 7.50 3.50
N HIS A 84 0.19 6.50 3.81
CA HIS A 84 -0.53 6.43 5.07
C HIS A 84 -1.06 5.01 5.34
N CYS A 85 -1.14 4.62 6.60
CA CYS A 85 -1.79 3.39 7.06
C CYS A 85 -2.60 3.72 8.31
N PHE A 86 -3.87 3.32 8.38
CA PHE A 86 -4.73 3.52 9.55
C PHE A 86 -5.82 2.46 9.65
#